data_AF-A0A3D5YA56-F1
#
_entry.id   AF-A0A3D5YA56-F1
#
_cell.length_a   1.000
_cell.length_b   1.000
_cell.length_c   1.000
_cell.angle_alpha   90.00
_cell.angle_beta   90.00
_cell.angle_gamma   90.00
#
_symmetry.space_group_name_H-M   'P 1'
#
loop_
_entity.id
_entity.type
_entity.pdbx_description
1 polymer ?
#
loop_
_entity_poly.entity_id
_entity_poly.type
_entity_poly.pdbx_seq_one_letter_code
_entity_poly.pdbx_strand_id
1 'polypeptide(L)' 'RVDFVGDSDIDLLFILEREVSRLEKSEMSDIIYDYELANDIVISAIFIPEHEFRDKASIFLAKVRKEGIVIWSRG' A
#
# COMPACT_ATOMS: atom_id res chain seq x y z
N ARG A 1 0.87 -17.51 -16.35
CA ARG A 1 1.74 -18.01 -15.27
C ARG A 1 1.65 -16.98 -14.17
N VAL A 2 0.94 -17.33 -13.09
CA VAL A 2 0.64 -16.45 -11.97
C VAL A 2 1.52 -16.94 -10.84
N ASP A 3 2.78 -16.49 -10.84
CA ASP A 3 3.68 -16.72 -9.72
C ASP A 3 3.69 -15.42 -8.92
N PHE A 4 2.62 -15.19 -8.15
CA PHE A 4 2.69 -14.32 -6.97
C PHE A 4 2.99 -15.28 -5.83
N VAL A 5 4.21 -15.23 -5.31
CA VAL A 5 4.56 -15.82 -4.02
C VAL A 5 3.83 -14.94 -2.99
N GLY A 6 2.56 -15.27 -2.77
CA GLY A 6 1.59 -14.51 -2.00
C GLY A 6 1.60 -15.00 -0.57
N ASP A 7 2.51 -14.44 0.23
CA ASP A 7 2.45 -14.57 1.69
C ASP A 7 1.67 -13.40 2.32
N SER A 8 1.03 -12.51 1.54
CA SER A 8 0.18 -11.42 2.03
C SER A 8 -1.31 -11.71 1.89
N ASP A 9 -2.06 -11.50 2.96
CA ASP A 9 -3.52 -11.62 2.99
C ASP A 9 -4.20 -10.34 2.48
N ILE A 10 -3.58 -9.18 2.74
CA ILE A 10 -4.12 -7.86 2.40
C ILE A 10 -3.02 -7.00 1.77
N ASP A 11 -3.30 -6.41 0.60
CA ASP A 11 -2.46 -5.39 -0.01
C ASP A 11 -3.07 -4.00 0.19
N LEU A 12 -2.34 -3.09 0.84
CA LEU A 12 -2.73 -1.70 1.07
C LEU A 12 -1.82 -0.74 0.29
N LEU A 13 -2.44 0.14 -0.50
CA LEU A 13 -1.74 1.25 -1.17
C LEU A 13 -2.12 2.57 -0.52
N PHE A 14 -1.14 3.23 0.09
CA PHE A 14 -1.27 4.57 0.64
C PHE A 14 -0.79 5.60 -0.40
N ILE A 15 -1.71 6.47 -0.80
CA ILE A 15 -1.46 7.56 -1.75
C ILE A 15 -1.44 8.86 -0.95
N LEU A 16 -0.31 9.57 -1.01
CA LEU A 16 -0.04 10.72 -0.13
C LEU A 16 0.38 11.94 -0.94
N GLU A 17 0.14 13.16 -0.45
CA GLU A 17 0.46 14.39 -1.19
C GLU A 17 1.97 14.54 -1.47
N ARG A 18 2.81 13.99 -0.58
CA ARG A 18 4.27 14.06 -0.66
C ARG A 18 4.91 12.71 -0.46
N GLU A 19 6.22 12.66 -0.75
CA GLU A 19 7.04 11.53 -0.35
C GLU A 19 7.02 11.34 1.17
N VAL A 20 6.93 10.09 1.56
CA VAL A 20 7.00 9.66 2.97
C VAL A 20 8.46 9.44 3.31
N SER A 21 8.92 10.11 4.36
CA SER A 21 10.28 9.93 4.86
C SER A 21 10.49 8.50 5.35
N ARG A 22 11.76 8.09 5.48
CA ARG A 22 12.09 6.76 6.01
C ARG A 22 11.57 6.56 7.45
N LEU A 23 11.59 7.63 8.26
CA LEU A 23 11.10 7.57 9.64
C LEU A 23 9.58 7.32 9.66
N GLU A 24 8.81 8.10 8.90
CA GLU A 24 7.36 7.92 8.81
C GLU A 24 6.98 6.55 8.27
N LYS A 25 7.70 6.02 7.27
CA LYS A 25 7.49 4.64 6.80
C LYS A 25 7.71 3.62 7.92
N SER A 26 8.73 3.82 8.75
CA SER A 26 9.00 2.96 9.91
C SER A 26 7.86 3.02 10.92
N GLU A 27 7.43 4.23 11.30
CA GLU A 27 6.34 4.43 12.25
C GLU A 27 5.02 3.82 11.75
N MET A 28 4.72 3.96 10.46
CA MET A 28 3.55 3.34 9.84
C MET A 28 3.68 1.81 9.80
N SER A 29 4.87 1.28 9.50
CA SER A 29 5.14 -0.16 9.52
C SER A 29 4.99 -0.75 10.93
N ASP A 30 5.43 -0.05 11.97
CA ASP A 30 5.25 -0.49 13.36
C ASP A 30 3.76 -0.61 13.70
N ILE A 31 2.94 0.37 13.31
CA ILE A 31 1.49 0.33 13.50
C ILE A 31 0.88 -0.87 12.75
N ILE A 32 1.26 -1.09 11.49
CA ILE A 32 0.75 -2.21 10.68
C ILE A 32 1.12 -3.54 11.33
N TYR A 33 2.36 -3.68 11.80
CA TYR A 33 2.85 -4.89 12.44
C TYR A 33 2.07 -5.26 13.71
N ASP A 34 1.69 -4.26 14.51
CA ASP A 34 0.82 -4.48 15.68
C ASP A 34 -0.53 -5.10 15.27
N TYR A 35 -1.09 -4.68 14.13
CA TYR A 35 -2.34 -5.26 13.60
C TYR A 35 -2.13 -6.66 13.01
N GLU A 36 -1.04 -6.89 12.29
CA GLU A 36 -0.68 -8.21 11.78
C GLU A 36 -0.60 -9.22 12.93
N LEU A 37 0.14 -8.88 13.99
CA LEU A 37 0.32 -9.74 15.16
C LEU A 37 -0.99 -9.96 15.92
N ALA A 38 -1.82 -8.93 16.08
CA ALA A 38 -3.08 -9.03 16.81
C ALA A 38 -4.15 -9.86 16.09
N ASN A 39 -4.08 -9.95 14.77
CA ASN A 39 -5.11 -10.59 13.95
C ASN A 39 -4.63 -11.85 13.21
N ASP A 40 -3.36 -12.23 13.34
CA ASP A 40 -2.73 -13.36 12.63
C ASP A 40 -2.93 -13.26 11.11
N ILE A 41 -2.66 -12.08 10.56
CA ILE A 41 -2.74 -11.76 9.12
C ILE A 41 -1.46 -11.07 8.65
N VAL A 42 -1.17 -11.12 7.35
CA VAL A 42 -0.08 -10.38 6.74
C VAL A 42 -0.60 -9.25 5.85
N ILE A 43 -0.09 -8.04 6.08
CA ILE A 43 -0.46 -6.81 5.38
C ILE A 43 0.76 -6.28 4.62
N SER A 44 0.68 -6.30 3.29
CA SER A 44 1.63 -5.62 2.43
C SER A 44 1.23 -4.16 2.27
N ALA A 45 2.05 -3.22 2.75
CA ALA A 45 1.80 -1.79 2.61
C ALA A 45 2.78 -1.10 1.66
N ILE A 46 2.23 -0.40 0.66
CA ILE A 46 2.98 0.39 -0.31
C ILE A 46 2.63 1.86 -0.11
N PHE A 47 3.65 2.71 -0.03
CA PHE A 47 3.50 4.17 0.11
C PHE A 47 4.02 4.86 -1.14
N ILE A 48 3.17 5.65 -1.79
CA ILE A 48 3.55 6.44 -2.97
C ILE A 48 2.99 7.87 -2.90
N PRO A 49 3.71 8.85 -3.45
CA PRO A 49 3.14 10.18 -3.61
C PRO A 49 2.08 10.20 -4.73
N GLU A 50 1.12 11.10 -4.64
CA GLU A 50 -0.03 11.18 -5.54
C GLU A 50 0.37 11.41 -6.99
N HIS A 51 1.40 12.23 -7.23
CA HIS A 51 1.91 12.46 -8.57
C HIS A 51 2.45 11.17 -9.19
N GLU A 52 3.16 10.32 -8.43
CA GLU A 52 3.58 9.01 -8.92
C GLU A 52 2.38 8.09 -9.15
N PHE A 53 1.38 8.12 -8.28
CA PHE A 53 0.17 7.32 -8.49
C PHE A 53 -0.54 7.69 -9.78
N ARG A 54 -0.54 8.96 -10.19
CA ARG A 54 -1.18 9.39 -11.45
C ARG A 54 -0.32 9.10 -12.67
N ASP A 55 0.97 9.43 -12.60
CA ASP A 55 1.80 9.59 -13.79
C ASP A 55 2.70 8.38 -14.07
N LYS A 56 2.99 7.55 -13.05
CA LYS A 56 3.93 6.44 -13.21
C LYS A 56 3.34 5.31 -14.04
N ALA A 57 4.05 4.98 -15.13
CA ALA A 57 3.77 3.82 -15.97
C ALA A 57 4.20 2.53 -15.24
N SER A 58 3.28 1.97 -14.45
CA SER A 58 3.44 0.71 -13.73
C SER A 58 2.24 -0.20 -13.99
N ILE A 59 2.51 -1.46 -14.35
CA ILE A 59 1.45 -2.47 -14.55
C ILE A 59 0.64 -2.65 -13.26
N PHE A 60 1.31 -2.64 -12.09
CA PHE A 60 0.65 -2.72 -10.80
C PHE A 60 -0.28 -1.52 -10.57
N LEU A 61 0.23 -0.29 -10.72
CA LEU A 61 -0.58 0.91 -10.49
C LEU A 61 -1.72 1.06 -11.50
N ALA A 62 -1.52 0.63 -12.75
CA ALA A 62 -2.58 0.60 -13.75
C ALA A 62 -3.73 -0.34 -13.34
N LYS A 63 -3.42 -1.50 -12.75
CA LYS A 63 -4.43 -2.40 -12.17
C LYS A 63 -5.12 -1.78 -10.97
N VAL A 64 -4.36 -1.23 -10.01
CA VAL A 64 -4.95 -0.58 -8.82
C VAL A 64 -5.86 0.59 -9.21
N ARG A 65 -5.49 1.43 -10.17
CA ARG A 65 -6.36 2.52 -10.68
C ARG A 65 -7.66 2.02 -11.30
N LYS A 66 -7.67 0.81 -11.85
CA LYS A 66 -8.82 0.25 -12.56
C LYS A 66 -9.72 -0.60 -11.66
N GLU A 67 -9.12 -1.35 -10.74
CA GLU A 67 -9.75 -2.45 -10.00
C GLU A 67 -9.58 -2.31 -8.48
N GLY A 68 -8.81 -1.32 -8.01
CA GLY A 68 -8.61 -1.06 -6.59
C GLY A 68 -9.86 -0.53 -5.89
N ILE A 69 -9.96 -0.82 -4.60
CA ILE A 69 -11.06 -0.39 -3.74
C ILE A 69 -10.58 0.75 -2.84
N VAL A 70 -11.24 1.91 -2.93
CA VAL A 70 -10.98 3.04 -2.02
C VAL A 70 -11.67 2.76 -0.70
N ILE A 71 -10.89 2.44 0.32
CA ILE A 71 -11.38 2.23 1.70
C ILE A 71 -11.42 3.53 2.52
N TRP A 72 -10.64 4.54 2.12
CA TRP A 72 -10.59 5.85 2.75
C TRP A 72 -10.05 6.91 1.79
N SER A 73 -10.54 8.14 1.92
CA SER A 73 -10.03 9.31 1.21
C SER A 73 -10.15 10.56 2.10
N ARG A 74 -9.16 11.44 2.06
CA ARG A 74 -9.28 12.77 2.67
C ARG A 74 -10.34 13.59 1.93
N GLY A 75 -11.32 14.11 2.67
CA GLY A 75 -12.33 15.05 2.17
C GLY A 75 -11.86 16.50 2.16
#